data_AF-A0A4D8R6Z3-F1
#
_entry.id   AF-A0A4D8R6Z3-F1
#
_cell.length_a   1.000
_cell.length_b   1.000
_cell.length_c   1.000
_cell.angle_alpha   90.00
_cell.angle_beta   90.00
_cell.angle_gamma   90.00
#
_symmetry.space_group_name_H-M   'P 1'
#
loop_
_entity.id
_entity.type
_entity.pdbx_description
1 polymer ?
#
loop_
_entity_poly.entity_id
_entity_poly.type
_entity_poly.pdbx_seq_one_letter_code
_entity_poly.pdbx_strand_id
1 'polypeptide(L)'
;MQVIFQAVEKAKSVKPIDIARAMSGGSFDTILGRVAFRPEDNQLILPNYFGHVAETDGKLRPVVTMSFPAEQATPAPSGACKLQKL
;
A
#
# COMPACT_ATOMS: atom_id res chain seq x y z
N MET A 1 2.19 11.48 2.71
CA MET A 1 2.79 10.60 1.68
C MET A 1 3.92 9.79 2.33
N GLN A 2 3.67 8.55 2.76
CA GLN A 2 4.67 7.75 3.52
C GLN A 2 5.63 6.97 2.61
N VAL A 3 5.10 6.16 1.68
CA VAL A 3 5.89 5.25 0.83
C VAL A 3 6.80 6.00 -0.15
N ILE A 4 6.27 6.96 -0.90
CA ILE A 4 7.02 7.65 -1.96
C ILE A 4 8.21 8.44 -1.40
N PHE A 5 8.06 9.11 -0.25
CA PHE A 5 9.17 9.88 0.33
C PHE A 5 10.27 8.99 0.89
N GLN A 6 9.93 7.84 1.49
CA GLN A 6 10.93 6.84 1.85
C GLN A 6 11.67 6.31 0.60
N ALA A 7 10.96 6.11 -0.51
CA ALA A 7 11.59 5.69 -1.76
C ALA A 7 12.50 6.77 -2.36
N VAL A 8 12.12 8.05 -2.31
CA VAL A 8 12.98 9.18 -2.72
C VAL A 8 14.24 9.25 -1.87
N GLU A 9 14.12 9.13 -0.55
CA GLU A 9 15.25 9.10 0.38
C GLU A 9 16.19 7.93 0.08
N LYS A 10 15.64 6.72 -0.10
CA LYS A 10 16.40 5.52 -0.48
C LYS A 10 17.06 5.66 -1.84
N ALA A 11 16.38 6.26 -2.83
CA ALA A 11 16.89 6.46 -4.18
C ALA A 11 17.92 7.60 -4.26
N LYS A 12 17.95 8.51 -3.28
CA LYS A 12 18.69 9.79 -3.34
C LYS A 12 18.42 10.55 -4.64
N SER A 13 17.20 10.42 -5.17
CA SER A 13 16.81 10.90 -6.49
C SER A 13 15.32 11.16 -6.51
N VAL A 14 14.93 12.17 -7.28
CA VAL A 14 13.53 12.49 -7.57
C VAL A 14 13.14 12.05 -8.99
N LYS A 15 14.04 11.38 -9.72
CA LYS A 15 13.73 10.86 -11.05
C LYS A 15 12.75 9.69 -10.91
N PRO A 16 11.65 9.66 -11.70
CA PRO A 16 10.62 8.62 -11.57
C PRO A 16 11.14 7.19 -11.63
N ILE A 17 12.10 6.91 -12.51
CA ILE A 17 12.66 5.57 -12.69
C ILE A 17 13.48 5.11 -11.48
N ASP A 18 14.20 6.03 -10.82
CA ASP A 18 15.00 5.70 -9.64
C ASP A 18 14.09 5.41 -8.44
N ILE A 19 13.00 6.18 -8.30
CA ILE A 19 11.96 5.95 -7.29
C ILE A 19 11.27 4.60 -7.53
N ALA A 20 10.87 4.30 -8.77
CA ALA A 20 10.22 3.04 -9.11
C ALA A 20 11.10 1.82 -8.76
N ARG A 21 12.41 1.89 -9.07
CA ARG A 21 13.38 0.86 -8.66
C ARG A 21 13.53 0.76 -7.14
N ALA A 22 13.55 1.88 -6.43
CA ALA A 22 13.64 1.88 -4.97
C ALA A 22 12.39 1.30 -4.30
N MET A 23 11.22 1.42 -4.95
CA MET A 23 9.92 0.89 -4.54
C MET A 23 9.75 -0.61 -4.79
N SER A 24 10.13 -1.09 -5.97
CA SER A 24 9.91 -2.49 -6.38
C SER A 24 10.54 -3.48 -5.41
N GLY A 25 9.74 -4.39 -4.84
CA GLY A 25 10.19 -5.37 -3.84
C GLY A 25 10.53 -4.78 -2.47
N GLY A 26 10.31 -3.49 -2.25
CA GLY A 26 10.61 -2.81 -1.01
C GLY A 26 9.60 -3.09 0.11
N SER A 27 9.97 -2.71 1.33
CA SER A 27 9.03 -2.60 2.44
C SER A 27 9.12 -1.22 3.06
N PHE A 28 7.97 -0.68 3.45
CA PHE A 28 7.82 0.72 3.82
C PHE A 28 7.06 0.84 5.13
N ASP A 29 7.47 1.75 5.99
CA ASP A 29 6.81 2.00 7.25
C ASP A 29 5.63 2.96 7.04
N THR A 30 4.44 2.56 7.47
CA THR A 30 3.19 3.33 7.30
C THR A 30 2.42 3.44 8.61
N ILE A 31 1.35 4.23 8.61
CA ILE A 31 0.41 4.27 9.75
C ILE A 31 -0.27 2.91 10.03
N LEU A 32 -0.24 1.99 9.06
CA LEU A 32 -0.78 0.64 9.17
C LEU A 32 0.31 -0.40 9.54
N GLY A 33 1.51 0.06 9.92
CA GLY A 33 2.68 -0.77 10.14
C GLY A 33 3.59 -0.89 8.91
N ARG A 34 4.53 -1.83 8.97
CA ARG A 34 5.47 -2.10 7.87
C ARG A 34 4.80 -2.95 6.80
N VAL A 35 4.75 -2.45 5.57
CA VAL A 35 4.00 -3.04 4.46
C VAL A 35 4.91 -3.30 3.26
N ALA A 36 4.62 -4.36 2.51
CA ALA A 36 5.42 -4.76 1.35
C ALA A 36 4.86 -4.16 0.04
N PHE A 37 5.77 -3.77 -0.85
CA PHE A 37 5.44 -3.34 -2.21
C PHE A 37 5.82 -4.46 -3.20
N ARG A 38 4.82 -5.17 -3.70
CA ARG A 38 4.97 -6.41 -4.46
C ARG A 38 5.56 -6.12 -5.86
N PRO A 39 6.70 -6.72 -6.23
CA PRO A 39 7.39 -6.39 -7.49
C PRO A 39 6.71 -6.96 -8.75
N GLU A 40 5.87 -7.98 -8.63
CA GLU A 40 5.22 -8.65 -9.76
C GLU A 40 4.21 -7.75 -10.47
N ASP A 41 3.57 -6.83 -9.73
CA ASP A 41 2.50 -5.97 -10.25
C ASP A 41 2.43 -4.58 -9.59
N ASN A 42 3.46 -4.18 -8.84
CA ASN A 42 3.51 -2.91 -8.11
C ASN A 42 2.34 -2.70 -7.12
N GLN A 43 1.80 -3.78 -6.56
CA GLN A 43 0.75 -3.72 -5.55
C GLN A 43 1.33 -3.51 -4.15
N LEU A 44 0.83 -2.50 -3.42
CA LEU A 44 1.11 -2.37 -2.00
C LEU A 44 0.19 -3.33 -1.22
N ILE A 45 0.77 -4.20 -0.38
CA ILE A 45 0.05 -5.23 0.35
C ILE A 45 -0.49 -4.65 1.66
N LEU A 46 -1.80 -4.46 1.74
CA LEU A 46 -2.49 -3.75 2.84
C LEU A 46 -3.75 -4.49 3.31
N PRO A 47 -4.14 -4.34 4.59
CA PRO A 47 -5.45 -4.79 5.05
C PRO A 47 -6.58 -3.97 4.42
N ASN A 48 -7.80 -4.51 4.47
CA ASN A 48 -9.01 -3.77 4.14
C ASN A 48 -9.95 -3.72 5.34
N TYR A 49 -10.67 -2.61 5.44
CA TYR A 49 -11.60 -2.34 6.53
C TYR A 49 -12.97 -1.99 5.93
N PHE A 50 -14.00 -2.67 6.43
CA PHE A 50 -15.39 -2.46 6.02
C PHE A 50 -16.18 -1.96 7.23
N GLY A 51 -17.13 -1.09 6.96
CA GLY A 51 -17.86 -0.39 7.99
C GLY A 51 -18.97 0.47 7.40
N HIS A 52 -19.56 1.28 8.25
CA HIS A 52 -20.60 2.24 7.89
C HIS A 52 -20.38 3.54 8.65
N VAL A 53 -21.06 4.60 8.24
CA VAL A 53 -21.08 5.86 8.99
C VAL A 53 -22.12 5.75 10.10
N ALA A 54 -21.72 6.01 11.34
CA ALA A 54 -22.60 6.03 12.50
C ALA A 54 -22.27 7.21 13.43
N GLU A 55 -23.17 7.55 14.33
CA GLU A 55 -22.90 8.56 15.35
C GLU A 55 -21.99 7.97 16.45
N THR A 56 -20.94 8.70 16.80
CA THR A 56 -20.04 8.39 17.92
C THR A 56 -19.66 9.71 18.59
N ASP A 57 -19.93 9.83 19.89
CA ASP A 57 -19.75 11.07 20.67
C ASP A 57 -20.42 12.31 20.02
N GLY A 58 -21.67 12.16 19.57
CA GLY A 58 -22.44 13.26 18.98
C GLY A 58 -21.96 13.71 17.58
N LYS A 59 -21.08 12.94 16.93
CA LYS A 59 -20.58 13.23 15.57
C LYS A 59 -20.65 12.00 14.69
N LEU A 60 -20.97 12.19 13.41
CA LEU A 60 -20.86 11.11 12.42
C LEU A 60 -19.40 10.71 12.21
N ARG A 61 -19.11 9.42 12.31
CA ARG A 61 -17.78 8.82 12.09
C ARG A 61 -17.88 7.51 11.31
N PRO A 62 -16.84 7.14 10.54
CA PRO A 62 -16.71 5.78 10.02
C PRO A 62 -16.48 4.81 11.19
N VAL A 63 -17.34 3.81 11.31
CA VAL A 63 -17.20 2.72 12.29
C VAL A 63 -16.86 1.45 11.52
N VAL A 64 -15.67 0.91 11.76
CA VAL A 64 -15.22 -0.35 11.18
C VAL A 64 -15.93 -1.50 11.89
N THR A 65 -16.61 -2.36 11.13
CA THR A 65 -17.31 -3.55 11.65
C THR A 65 -16.64 -4.85 11.24
N MET A 66 -15.74 -4.80 10.26
CA MET A 66 -15.02 -5.97 9.74
C MET A 66 -13.66 -5.56 9.18
N SER A 67 -12.64 -6.39 9.41
CA SER A 67 -11.30 -6.22 8.86
C SER A 67 -10.83 -7.50 8.18
N PHE A 68 -10.22 -7.37 7.02
CA PHE A 68 -9.52 -8.47 6.35
C PHE A 68 -8.01 -8.25 6.41
N PRO A 69 -7.24 -9.28 6.81
CA PRO A 69 -5.79 -9.21 6.77
C PRO A 69 -5.31 -9.08 5.33
N ALA A 70 -4.11 -8.53 5.15
CA ALA A 70 -3.61 -8.12 3.85
C ALA A 70 -3.50 -9.30 2.86
N GLU A 71 -3.18 -10.49 3.36
CA GLU A 71 -3.05 -11.73 2.60
C GLU A 71 -4.40 -12.21 2.03
N GLN A 72 -5.51 -11.88 2.68
CA GLN A 72 -6.86 -12.19 2.19
C GLN A 72 -7.42 -11.08 1.31
N ALA A 73 -7.15 -9.81 1.67
CA ALA A 73 -7.64 -8.64 0.94
C ALA A 73 -6.95 -8.44 -0.41
N THR A 74 -5.69 -8.89 -0.54
CA THR A 74 -4.90 -8.67 -1.74
C THR A 74 -4.85 -9.93 -2.61
N PRO A 75 -5.44 -9.94 -3.80
CA PRO A 75 -5.36 -11.09 -4.70
C PRO A 75 -3.93 -11.35 -5.18
N ALA A 76 -3.69 -12.56 -5.66
CA ALA A 76 -2.44 -12.92 -6.33
C ALA A 76 -2.21 -12.03 -7.58
N PRO A 77 -0.94 -11.85 -8.02
CA PRO A 77 -0.65 -11.09 -9.23
C PRO A 77 -1.44 -11.60 -10.44
N SER A 78 -2.03 -10.69 -11.19
CA SER A 78 -2.75 -11.05 -12.41
C SER A 78 -1.78 -11.27 -13.57
N GLY A 79 -1.94 -12.37 -14.31
CA GLY A 79 -1.19 -12.63 -15.55
C GLY A 79 -1.48 -11.61 -16.67
N ALA A 80 -2.50 -10.77 -16.52
CA ALA A 80 -2.78 -9.64 -17.40
C ALA A 80 -1.81 -8.47 -17.19
N CYS A 81 -1.17 -8.36 -16.02
CA CYS A 81 -0.15 -7.36 -15.78
C CYS A 81 1.09 -7.69 -16.61
N LYS A 82 1.47 -6.77 -17.51
CA LYS A 82 2.67 -6.87 -18.36
C LYS A 82 3.74 -5.89 -17.92
N LEU A 83 4.06 -5.92 -16.62
CA LEU A 83 5.06 -5.02 -16.05
C LEU A 83 6.42 -5.30 -16.68
N GLN A 84 7.05 -4.26 -17.22
CA GLN A 84 8.42 -4.34 -17.70
C GLN A 84 9.38 -4.35 -16.51
N LYS A 85 10.48 -5.09 -16.62
CA LYS A 85 11.53 -5.08 -15.60
C LYS A 85 12.15 -3.68 -15.52
N LEU A 86 12.27 -3.16 -14.29
CA LEU A 86 12.79 -1.84 -13.95
C LEU A 86 14.32 -1.80 -13.89
#